data_AF-A0AB94ID80-F1
#
_entry.id   AF-A0AB94ID80-F1
#
_cell.length_a   1.000
_cell.length_b   1.000
_cell.length_c   1.000
_cell.angle_alpha   90.00
_cell.angle_beta   90.00
_cell.angle_gamma   90.00
#
_symmetry.space_group_name_H-M   'P 1'
#
loop_
_entity.id
_entity.type
_entity.pdbx_description
1 polymer ?
#
loop_
_entity_poly.entity_id
_entity_poly.type
_entity_poly.pdbx_seq_one_letter_code
_entity_poly.pdbx_strand_id
1 'polypeptide(L)'
;MLSKLTNLKPDIFYVQLYKNKFIVRNMVTDKEMSMAREAAGLSPRMILPNVNLAHQQLTPLFALLATSYRPAYCLFHPRQLIEGGITTVERDAFSELGHRLLGKKGHIMLSDSPTDLTKAQLLLATLSFA
;
A
#
# COMPACT_ATOMS: atom_id res chain seq x y z
N MET A 1 2.99 -32.37 -5.12
CA MET A 1 2.39 -31.25 -4.37
C MET A 1 2.92 -29.85 -4.76
N LEU A 2 3.73 -29.71 -5.82
CA LEU A 2 4.32 -28.42 -6.23
C LEU A 2 3.50 -27.63 -7.27
N SER A 3 2.43 -28.21 -7.82
CA SER A 3 1.64 -27.63 -8.92
C SER A 3 0.62 -26.56 -8.52
N LYS A 4 0.47 -26.25 -7.22
CA LYS A 4 -0.46 -25.20 -6.74
C LYS A 4 0.19 -23.81 -6.59
N LEU A 5 1.52 -23.72 -6.61
CA LEU A 5 2.25 -22.46 -6.42
C LEU A 5 2.37 -21.62 -7.71
N THR A 6 2.11 -22.22 -8.87
CA THR A 6 2.24 -21.55 -10.18
C THR A 6 1.07 -20.63 -10.53
N ASN A 7 -0.08 -20.74 -9.86
CA ASN A 7 -1.28 -19.93 -10.14
C ASN A 7 -1.58 -18.82 -9.12
N LEU A 8 -0.69 -18.57 -8.15
CA LEU A 8 -0.90 -17.46 -7.21
C LEU A 8 -0.63 -16.13 -7.91
N LYS A 9 -1.68 -15.35 -8.15
CA LYS A 9 -1.56 -13.97 -8.63
C LYS A 9 -0.68 -13.16 -7.66
N PRO A 10 0.10 -12.18 -8.14
CA PRO A 10 0.79 -11.26 -7.24
C PRO A 10 -0.25 -10.55 -6.37
N ASP A 11 0.05 -10.38 -5.08
CA ASP A 11 -0.82 -9.61 -4.19
C ASP A 11 -0.85 -8.14 -4.65
N ILE A 12 -2.02 -7.52 -4.55
CA ILE A 12 -2.20 -6.10 -4.86
C ILE A 12 -2.80 -5.44 -3.64
N PHE A 13 -1.99 -4.66 -2.93
CA PHE A 13 -2.37 -3.96 -1.73
C PHE A 13 -2.83 -2.55 -2.08
N TYR A 14 -3.98 -2.17 -1.51
CA TYR A 14 -4.44 -0.81 -1.50
C TYR A 14 -4.38 -0.27 -0.06
N VAL A 15 -3.59 0.77 0.14
CA VAL A 15 -3.30 1.35 1.45
C VAL A 15 -3.87 2.75 1.51
N GLN A 16 -4.87 2.95 2.37
CA GLN A 16 -5.44 4.26 2.64
C GLN A 16 -4.84 4.81 3.92
N LEU A 17 -4.26 6.00 3.83
CA LEU A 17 -3.61 6.65 4.96
C LEU A 17 -4.50 7.79 5.46
N TYR A 18 -5.05 7.61 6.65
CA TYR A 18 -5.80 8.64 7.35
C TYR A 18 -4.95 9.27 8.45
N LYS A 19 -5.41 10.41 8.99
CA LYS A 19 -4.77 11.08 10.12
C LYS A 19 -4.58 10.14 11.32
N ASN A 20 -5.58 9.32 11.62
CA ASN A 20 -5.65 8.53 12.85
C ASN A 20 -5.63 7.01 12.62
N LYS A 21 -5.62 6.54 11.38
CA LYS A 21 -5.62 5.11 11.06
C LYS A 21 -5.00 4.79 9.72
N PHE A 22 -4.59 3.54 9.57
CA PHE A 22 -4.32 2.91 8.28
C PHE A 22 -5.43 1.93 7.94
N ILE A 23 -5.76 1.85 6.66
CA ILE A 23 -6.58 0.77 6.11
C ILE A 23 -5.76 0.11 5.01
N VAL A 24 -5.60 -1.20 5.09
CA VAL A 24 -4.89 -2.01 4.08
C VAL A 24 -5.86 -3.05 3.57
N ARG A 25 -6.05 -3.09 2.26
CA ARG A 25 -6.86 -4.11 1.58
C ARG A 25 -5.99 -4.88 0.61
N ASN A 26 -6.06 -6.21 0.68
CA ASN A 26 -5.59 -7.04 -0.42
C ASN A 26 -6.72 -7.16 -1.45
N MET A 27 -6.54 -6.53 -2.60
CA MET A 27 -7.57 -6.44 -3.63
C MET A 27 -7.80 -7.76 -4.37
N VAL A 28 -6.89 -8.73 -4.26
CA VAL A 28 -7.05 -10.07 -4.85
C VAL A 28 -7.99 -10.92 -4.00
N THR A 29 -7.89 -10.81 -2.68
CA THR A 29 -8.73 -11.58 -1.73
C THR A 29 -9.93 -10.80 -1.20
N ASP A 30 -10.00 -9.51 -1.49
CA ASP A 30 -10.91 -8.51 -0.91
C ASP A 30 -10.89 -8.47 0.63
N LYS A 31 -9.83 -9.01 1.26
CA LYS A 31 -9.64 -8.92 2.70
C LYS A 31 -9.09 -7.55 3.06
N GLU A 32 -9.65 -6.95 4.10
CA GLU A 32 -9.26 -5.64 4.62
C GLU A 32 -8.91 -5.74 6.10
N MET A 33 -7.87 -5.00 6.49
CA MET A 33 -7.53 -4.77 7.88
C MET A 33 -7.34 -3.28 8.13
N SER A 34 -7.69 -2.84 9.33
CA SER A 34 -7.47 -1.47 9.77
C SER A 34 -6.75 -1.46 11.11
N MET A 35 -6.00 -0.40 11.35
CA MET A 35 -5.24 -0.21 12.58
C MET A 35 -5.21 1.27 12.92
N ALA A 36 -5.42 1.58 14.20
CA ALA A 36 -5.27 2.94 14.72
C ALA A 36 -3.79 3.35 14.72
N ARG A 37 -3.52 4.63 14.48
CA ARG A 37 -2.18 5.20 14.54
C ARG A 37 -1.91 5.68 15.96
N GLU A 38 -0.80 5.23 16.53
CA GLU A 38 -0.40 5.57 17.92
C GLU A 38 -0.05 7.06 18.11
N ALA A 39 0.26 7.80 17.04
CA ALA A 39 0.54 9.24 17.11
C ALA A 39 -0.62 10.07 16.55
N ALA A 40 -1.62 10.35 17.39
CA ALA A 40 -2.66 11.33 17.11
C ALA A 40 -2.06 12.74 17.16
N GLY A 41 -1.59 13.29 16.03
CA GLY A 41 -0.98 14.61 16.08
C GLY A 41 -0.69 15.37 14.80
N LEU A 42 -0.22 14.75 13.71
CA LEU A 42 0.28 15.55 12.58
C LEU A 42 -0.23 15.00 11.23
N SER A 43 -0.15 15.83 10.20
CA SER A 43 -0.84 15.69 8.91
C SER A 43 -0.27 14.54 8.02
N PRO A 44 -0.79 14.30 6.81
CA PRO A 44 -0.29 13.34 5.81
C PRO A 44 1.23 13.38 5.55
N ARG A 45 1.85 14.55 5.78
CA ARG A 45 3.32 14.71 5.86
C ARG A 45 3.98 13.80 6.90
N MET A 46 3.24 13.09 7.75
CA MET A 46 3.71 12.23 8.85
C MET A 46 4.38 10.91 8.46
N ILE A 47 4.26 10.46 7.21
CA ILE A 47 5.15 9.39 6.74
C ILE A 47 6.58 9.92 6.70
N LEU A 48 6.78 11.18 6.29
CA LEU A 48 8.09 11.83 6.17
C LEU A 48 8.90 11.82 7.48
N PRO A 49 8.38 12.28 8.65
CA PRO A 49 9.14 12.31 9.89
C PRO A 49 9.38 10.92 10.48
N ASN A 50 8.64 9.86 10.07
CA ASN A 50 8.86 8.54 10.63
C ASN A 50 8.43 7.37 9.73
N VAL A 51 9.13 7.21 8.60
CA VAL A 51 8.99 6.05 7.68
C VAL A 51 9.19 4.73 8.44
N ASN A 52 10.08 4.71 9.44
CA ASN A 52 10.34 3.54 10.27
C ASN A 52 9.11 3.09 11.07
N LEU A 53 8.45 4.04 11.75
CA LEU A 53 7.23 3.75 12.51
C LEU A 53 6.09 3.30 11.60
N ALA A 54 5.91 3.97 10.46
CA ALA A 54 4.91 3.56 9.48
C ALA A 54 5.17 2.14 8.96
N HIS A 55 6.43 1.78 8.70
CA HIS A 55 6.83 0.43 8.32
C HIS A 55 6.51 -0.57 9.43
N GLN A 56 6.94 -0.31 10.68
CA GLN A 56 6.66 -1.19 11.82
C GLN A 56 5.17 -1.45 12.03
N GLN A 57 4.34 -0.41 11.87
CA GLN A 57 2.89 -0.52 12.01
C GLN A 57 2.27 -1.29 10.83
N LEU A 58 2.69 -1.05 9.59
CA LEU A 58 2.07 -1.67 8.40
C LEU A 58 2.52 -3.12 8.14
N THR A 59 3.76 -3.48 8.49
CA THR A 59 4.30 -4.83 8.30
C THR A 59 3.40 -5.97 8.80
N PRO A 60 2.85 -5.94 10.03
CA PRO A 60 1.94 -7.00 10.48
C PRO A 60 0.66 -7.08 9.66
N LEU A 61 0.11 -5.96 9.18
CA LEU A 61 -1.08 -5.97 8.31
C LEU A 61 -0.78 -6.65 6.97
N PHE A 62 0.36 -6.32 6.36
CA PHE A 62 0.80 -6.93 5.11
C PHE A 62 1.04 -8.42 5.28
N ALA A 63 1.70 -8.84 6.36
CA ALA A 63 1.96 -10.26 6.63
C ALA A 63 0.66 -11.08 6.80
N LEU A 64 -0.37 -10.50 7.42
CA LEU A 64 -1.67 -11.16 7.61
C LEU A 64 -2.53 -11.19 6.33
N LEU A 65 -2.36 -10.21 5.46
CA LEU A 65 -3.13 -10.08 4.22
C LEU A 65 -2.45 -10.72 3.00
N ALA A 66 -1.14 -10.95 3.04
CA ALA A 66 -0.38 -11.56 1.95
C ALA A 66 -0.81 -13.01 1.74
N THR A 67 -0.96 -13.39 0.47
CA THR A 67 -1.27 -14.77 0.05
C THR A 67 -0.18 -15.37 -0.82
N SER A 68 0.78 -14.55 -1.25
CA SER A 68 1.80 -14.92 -2.21
C SER A 68 3.18 -14.44 -1.77
N TYR A 69 4.21 -15.17 -2.19
CA TYR A 69 5.61 -14.76 -2.06
C TYR A 69 6.12 -14.01 -3.31
N ARG A 70 5.23 -13.70 -4.27
CA ARG A 70 5.56 -12.96 -5.49
C ARG A 70 5.71 -11.45 -5.22
N PRO A 71 6.44 -10.72 -6.09
CA PRO A 71 6.47 -9.27 -6.03
C PRO A 71 5.04 -8.71 -6.04
N ALA A 72 4.69 -8.00 -4.98
CA ALA A 72 3.37 -7.42 -4.83
C ALA A 72 3.32 -6.01 -5.42
N TYR A 73 2.11 -5.53 -5.67
CA TYR A 73 1.83 -4.15 -6.02
C TYR A 73 1.26 -3.45 -4.78
N CYS A 74 1.68 -2.22 -4.52
CA CYS A 74 1.09 -1.40 -3.47
C CYS A 74 0.68 -0.05 -4.04
N LEU A 75 -0.59 0.31 -3.87
CA LEU A 75 -1.10 1.65 -4.10
C LEU A 75 -1.30 2.34 -2.74
N PHE A 76 -0.51 3.38 -2.49
CA PHE A 76 -0.74 4.30 -1.38
C PHE A 76 -1.70 5.40 -1.80
N HIS A 77 -2.70 5.66 -0.98
CA HIS A 77 -3.67 6.75 -1.15
C HIS A 77 -3.77 7.55 0.16
N PRO A 78 -3.02 8.67 0.28
CA PRO A 78 -3.17 9.61 1.37
C PRO A 78 -4.57 10.25 1.29
N ARG A 79 -5.45 9.93 2.24
CA ARG A 79 -6.86 10.38 2.23
C ARG A 79 -7.08 11.78 2.74
N GLN A 80 -6.02 12.39 3.23
CA GLN A 80 -5.97 13.80 3.52
C GLN A 80 -4.88 14.33 2.60
N LEU A 81 -5.23 15.27 1.74
CA LEU A 81 -4.28 15.99 0.89
C LEU A 81 -4.29 17.43 1.41
N ILE A 82 -3.10 17.96 1.59
CA ILE A 82 -2.91 19.37 1.90
C ILE A 82 -3.08 20.11 0.55
N GLU A 83 -3.56 21.36 0.58
CA GLU A 83 -3.55 22.23 -0.60
C GLU A 83 -2.18 22.14 -1.30
N GLY A 84 -2.18 21.81 -2.59
CA GLY A 84 -0.95 21.66 -3.40
C GLY A 84 -0.61 20.23 -3.87
N GLY A 85 -1.34 19.20 -3.46
CA GLY A 85 -1.15 17.82 -3.94
C GLY A 85 0.04 17.10 -3.30
N ILE A 86 0.47 15.98 -3.90
CA ILE A 86 1.62 15.19 -3.43
C ILE A 86 2.94 15.85 -3.84
N THR A 87 3.79 16.16 -2.87
CA THR A 87 5.15 16.67 -3.11
C THR A 87 6.14 15.56 -3.51
N THR A 88 7.27 15.93 -4.14
CA THR A 88 8.35 14.98 -4.47
C THR A 88 8.88 14.27 -3.23
N VAL A 89 9.06 14.98 -2.12
CA VAL A 89 9.55 14.41 -0.86
C VAL A 89 8.59 13.35 -0.31
N GLU A 90 7.28 13.60 -0.41
CA GLU A 90 6.25 12.60 -0.03
C GLU A 90 6.32 11.37 -0.93
N ARG A 91 6.44 11.58 -2.25
CA ARG A 91 6.60 10.49 -3.20
C ARG A 91 7.80 9.60 -2.86
N ASP A 92 8.93 10.20 -2.51
CA ASP A 92 10.14 9.47 -2.15
C ASP A 92 9.96 8.67 -0.85
N ALA A 93 9.33 9.26 0.17
CA ALA A 93 9.07 8.55 1.43
C ALA A 93 8.07 7.40 1.27
N PHE A 94 7.02 7.57 0.44
CA PHE A 94 6.08 6.49 0.13
C PHE A 94 6.74 5.38 -0.70
N SER A 95 7.63 5.74 -1.63
CA SER A 95 8.44 4.78 -2.37
C SER A 95 9.36 3.99 -1.44
N GLU A 96 10.04 4.67 -0.53
CA GLU A 96 10.89 4.02 0.47
C GLU A 96 10.08 3.07 1.38
N LEU A 97 8.94 3.54 1.88
CA LEU A 97 8.03 2.73 2.70
C LEU A 97 7.55 1.48 1.95
N GLY A 98 7.10 1.64 0.70
CA GLY A 98 6.65 0.54 -0.13
C GLY A 98 7.76 -0.49 -0.38
N HIS A 99 8.99 -0.04 -0.62
CA HIS A 99 10.12 -0.95 -0.82
C HIS A 99 10.52 -1.69 0.45
N ARG A 100 10.35 -1.07 1.62
CA ARG A 100 10.56 -1.74 2.91
C ARG A 100 9.48 -2.80 3.17
N LEU A 101 8.23 -2.53 2.82
CA LEU A 101 7.10 -3.45 3.00
C LEU A 101 7.10 -4.62 2.01
N LEU A 102 7.43 -4.36 0.74
CA LEU A 102 7.29 -5.33 -0.35
C LEU A 102 8.63 -5.90 -0.86
N GLY A 103 9.75 -5.35 -0.39
CA GLY A 103 11.06 -5.60 -0.95
C GLY A 103 11.33 -4.83 -2.25
N LYS A 104 12.57 -4.92 -2.74
CA LYS A 104 13.08 -4.15 -3.90
C LYS A 104 12.32 -4.38 -5.21
N LYS A 105 11.62 -5.51 -5.34
CA LYS A 105 10.86 -5.88 -6.55
C LYS A 105 9.39 -5.45 -6.49
N GLY A 106 8.93 -4.91 -5.35
CA GLY A 106 7.56 -4.42 -5.22
C GLY A 106 7.32 -3.21 -6.11
N HIS A 107 6.15 -3.16 -6.72
CA HIS A 107 5.72 -2.02 -7.53
C HIS A 107 4.91 -1.06 -6.67
N ILE A 108 5.28 0.21 -6.67
CA ILE A 108 4.73 1.19 -5.75
C ILE A 108 4.09 2.31 -6.56
N MET A 109 2.82 2.56 -6.27
CA MET A 109 2.05 3.64 -6.85
C MET A 109 1.57 4.54 -5.71
N LEU A 110 1.53 5.83 -5.98
CA LEU A 110 1.02 6.83 -5.06
C LEU A 110 -0.04 7.64 -5.78
N SER A 111 -1.18 7.81 -5.14
CA SER A 111 -2.33 8.51 -5.71
C SER A 111 -2.96 9.48 -4.71
N ASP A 112 -3.34 10.64 -5.23
CA ASP A 112 -4.16 11.65 -4.59
C ASP A 112 -5.63 11.66 -5.08
N SER A 113 -5.98 10.82 -6.06
CA SER A 113 -7.30 10.82 -6.66
C SER A 113 -8.08 9.52 -6.41
N PRO A 114 -9.37 9.60 -6.03
CA PRO A 114 -10.24 8.42 -5.98
C PRO A 114 -10.37 7.69 -7.33
N THR A 115 -10.11 8.36 -8.47
CA THR A 115 -10.11 7.72 -9.79
C THR A 115 -8.95 6.74 -10.01
N ASP A 116 -7.92 6.76 -9.17
CA ASP A 116 -6.80 5.81 -9.29
C ASP A 116 -7.08 4.47 -8.59
N LEU A 117 -8.15 4.37 -7.80
CA LEU A 117 -8.70 3.07 -7.43
C LEU A 117 -9.06 2.27 -8.70
N THR A 118 -9.60 2.97 -9.71
CA THR A 118 -9.88 2.41 -11.03
C THR A 118 -8.60 2.03 -11.76
N LYS A 119 -7.48 2.74 -11.57
CA LYS A 119 -6.17 2.34 -12.13
C LYS A 119 -5.59 1.12 -11.44
N ALA A 120 -5.71 0.99 -10.11
CA ALA A 120 -5.34 -0.24 -9.40
C ALA A 120 -6.24 -1.42 -9.79
N GLN A 121 -7.53 -1.17 -10.04
CA GLN A 121 -8.47 -2.16 -10.60
C GLN A 121 -8.14 -2.53 -12.05
N LEU A 122 -7.70 -1.56 -12.86
CA LEU A 122 -7.23 -1.82 -14.23
C LEU A 122 -5.93 -2.62 -14.22
N LEU A 123 -5.03 -2.34 -13.27
CA LEU A 123 -3.81 -3.11 -13.04
C LEU A 123 -4.13 -4.54 -12.59
N LEU A 124 -5.08 -4.72 -11.67
CA LEU A 124 -5.63 -6.04 -11.31
C LEU A 124 -6.18 -6.78 -12.53
N ALA A 125 -6.90 -6.08 -13.40
CA ALA A 125 -7.45 -6.66 -14.62
C ALA A 125 -6.34 -7.11 -15.57
N THR A 126 -5.36 -6.24 -15.88
CA THR A 126 -4.25 -6.56 -16.80
C THR A 126 -3.34 -7.67 -16.28
N LEU A 127 -3.04 -7.69 -14.98
CA LEU A 127 -2.23 -8.73 -14.36
C LEU A 127 -3.01 -10.04 -14.13
N SER A 128 -4.33 -10.03 -14.32
CA SER A 128 -5.17 -11.23 -14.25
C SER A 128 -5.23 -12.01 -15.57
N PHE A 129 -4.74 -11.43 -16.68
CA PHE A 129 -4.76 -12.01 -18.02
C PHE A 129 -3.37 -12.39 -18.58
N ALA A 130 -2.31 -12.25 -17.78
CA ALA A 130 -0.95 -12.68 -18.11
C ALA A 130 -0.55 -13.92 -17.28
#